data_AF-T1EKX2-F1
#
_entry.id   AF-T1EKX2-F1
#
_cell.length_a   1.000
_cell.length_b   1.000
_cell.length_c   1.000
_cell.angle_alpha   90.00
_cell.angle_beta   90.00
_cell.angle_gamma   90.00
#
_symmetry.space_group_name_H-M   'P 1'
#
loop_
_entity.id
_entity.type
_entity.pdbx_description
1 polymer ?
#
loop_
_entity_poly.entity_id
_entity_poly.type
_entity_poly.pdbx_seq_one_letter_code
_entity_poly.pdbx_strand_id
1 'polypeptide(L)'
;QIRCKLSGHEIPCRLDAIEQYVSGKKYQKLSKESLMDLSQYKDHIIPSTKPNQEHLLFCKLTCRHINNTVDGIQNHIKGKKFQRAFRRWTECQANGVKFIP
;
A
#
# COMPACT_ATOMS: atom_id res chain seq x y z
N GLN A 1 -9.88 -6.94 -27.78
CA GLN A 1 -9.97 -5.87 -26.76
C GLN A 1 -9.07 -6.26 -25.61
N ILE A 2 -8.48 -5.29 -24.91
CA ILE A 2 -7.58 -5.47 -23.78
C ILE A 2 -8.26 -4.95 -22.52
N ARG A 3 -8.15 -5.69 -21.43
CA ARG A 3 -8.78 -5.34 -20.15
C ARG A 3 -7.75 -4.78 -19.18
N CYS A 4 -7.98 -3.57 -18.71
CA CYS A 4 -7.18 -2.98 -17.65
C CYS A 4 -7.41 -3.72 -16.32
N LYS A 5 -6.39 -4.35 -15.74
CA LYS A 5 -6.51 -5.02 -14.42
C LYS A 5 -6.80 -4.03 -13.27
N LEU A 6 -6.40 -2.76 -13.42
CA LEU A 6 -6.55 -1.72 -12.39
C LEU A 6 -7.95 -1.08 -12.35
N SER A 7 -8.63 -0.98 -13.49
CA SER A 7 -9.96 -0.34 -13.55
C SER A 7 -11.05 -1.24 -14.15
N GLY A 8 -10.72 -2.45 -14.59
CA GLY A 8 -11.64 -3.37 -15.24
C GLY A 8 -12.15 -2.92 -16.62
N HIS A 9 -11.70 -1.76 -17.13
CA HIS A 9 -12.17 -1.15 -18.37
C HIS A 9 -11.63 -1.91 -19.58
N GLU A 10 -12.50 -2.12 -20.56
CA GLU A 10 -12.17 -2.75 -21.84
C GLU A 10 -11.79 -1.68 -22.85
N ILE A 11 -10.56 -1.77 -23.34
CA ILE A 11 -9.96 -0.80 -24.26
C ILE A 11 -9.79 -1.51 -25.61
N PRO A 12 -10.10 -0.86 -26.74
CA PRO A 12 -9.79 -1.42 -28.05
C PRO A 12 -8.27 -1.60 -28.21
N CYS A 13 -7.84 -2.65 -28.93
CA CYS A 13 -6.42 -2.95 -29.16
C CYS A 13 -5.79 -1.99 -30.19
N ARG A 14 -5.86 -0.68 -29.94
CA ARG A 14 -5.23 0.39 -30.72
C ARG A 14 -4.30 1.16 -29.80
N LEU A 15 -3.06 1.40 -30.23
CA LEU A 15 -2.07 2.11 -29.43
C LEU A 15 -2.58 3.49 -28.99
N ASP A 16 -3.19 4.25 -29.88
CA ASP A 16 -3.78 5.56 -29.58
C ASP A 16 -4.81 5.51 -28.44
N ALA A 17 -5.74 4.55 -28.48
CA ALA A 17 -6.77 4.39 -27.44
C ALA A 17 -6.18 3.95 -26.09
N ILE A 18 -5.07 3.20 -26.11
CA ILE A 18 -4.33 2.80 -24.90
C ILE A 18 -3.61 4.01 -24.31
N GLU A 19 -2.92 4.79 -25.14
CA GLU A 19 -2.21 5.99 -24.71
C GLU A 19 -3.16 7.03 -24.12
N GLN A 20 -4.31 7.26 -24.76
CA GLN A 20 -5.35 8.16 -24.24
C GLN A 20 -5.89 7.68 -22.88
N TYR A 21 -6.12 6.38 -22.74
CA TYR A 21 -6.60 5.80 -21.49
C TYR A 21 -5.55 5.88 -20.36
N VAL A 22 -4.29 5.54 -20.65
CA VAL A 22 -3.18 5.58 -19.69
C VAL A 22 -2.84 7.02 -19.28
N SER A 23 -2.86 7.95 -20.24
CA SER A 23 -2.68 9.39 -20.00
C SER A 23 -3.89 10.03 -19.30
N GLY A 24 -5.05 9.37 -19.30
CA GLY A 24 -6.24 9.85 -18.63
C GLY A 24 -6.06 10.06 -17.13
N LYS A 25 -6.55 11.20 -16.60
CA LYS A 25 -6.52 11.54 -15.17
C LYS A 25 -7.08 10.43 -14.27
N LYS A 26 -8.07 9.67 -14.78
CA LYS A 26 -8.71 8.56 -14.08
C LYS A 26 -7.75 7.39 -13.87
N TYR A 27 -7.05 6.95 -14.93
CA TYR A 27 -6.06 5.89 -14.84
C TYR A 27 -4.84 6.33 -14.04
N GLN A 28 -4.34 7.56 -14.24
CA GLN A 28 -3.21 8.07 -13.46
C GLN A 28 -3.51 8.14 -11.96
N LYS A 29 -4.73 8.53 -11.56
CA LYS A 29 -5.13 8.53 -10.14
C LYS A 29 -5.15 7.11 -9.58
N LEU A 30 -5.81 6.18 -10.28
CA LEU A 30 -5.87 4.76 -9.91
C LEU A 30 -4.47 4.12 -9.86
N SER A 31 -3.62 4.44 -10.84
CA SER A 31 -2.25 3.98 -10.92
C SER A 31 -1.42 4.52 -9.76
N LYS A 32 -1.45 5.83 -9.47
CA LYS A 32 -0.76 6.40 -8.30
C LYS A 32 -1.23 5.82 -6.97
N GLU A 33 -2.52 5.55 -6.82
CA GLU A 33 -3.04 4.88 -5.61
C GLU A 33 -2.64 3.42 -5.50
N SER A 34 -2.47 2.73 -6.63
CA SER A 34 -2.05 1.33 -6.68
C SER A 34 -0.53 1.14 -6.63
N LEU A 35 0.24 2.14 -7.07
CA LEU A 35 1.70 2.09 -7.18
C LEU A 35 2.40 2.70 -5.95
N MET A 36 1.64 3.12 -4.92
CA MET A 36 2.23 3.51 -3.65
C MET A 36 2.98 2.29 -3.12
N ASP A 37 4.30 2.35 -3.20
CA ASP A 37 5.22 1.21 -3.13
C ASP A 37 5.00 0.39 -1.84
N LEU A 38 4.16 -0.65 -1.92
CA LEU A 38 3.83 -1.50 -0.77
C LEU A 38 5.06 -2.30 -0.30
N SER A 39 6.10 -2.37 -1.13
CA SER A 39 7.34 -3.09 -0.83
C SER A 39 8.04 -2.54 0.40
N GLN A 40 8.09 -1.21 0.57
CA GLN A 40 8.75 -0.59 1.74
C GLN A 40 7.97 -0.81 3.04
N TYR A 41 6.67 -1.13 2.96
CA TYR A 41 5.82 -1.37 4.12
C TYR A 41 5.72 -2.85 4.49
N LYS A 42 6.01 -3.77 3.57
CA LYS A 42 5.99 -5.22 3.81
C LYS A 42 6.88 -5.65 4.97
N ASP A 43 8.03 -5.03 5.16
CA ASP A 43 8.95 -5.38 6.26
C ASP A 43 8.35 -5.07 7.66
N HIS A 44 7.53 -4.03 7.72
CA HIS A 44 6.89 -3.58 8.95
C HIS A 44 5.57 -4.30 9.26
N ILE A 45 4.92 -4.88 8.25
CA ILE A 45 3.64 -5.57 8.36
C ILE A 45 3.90 -7.07 8.23
N ILE A 46 4.00 -7.75 9.38
CA ILE A 46 4.31 -9.18 9.46
C ILE A 46 3.04 -9.99 9.80
N PRO A 47 2.95 -11.28 9.46
CA PRO A 47 1.88 -12.13 9.96
C PRO A 47 1.88 -12.18 11.49
N SER A 48 0.71 -12.26 12.11
CA SER A 48 0.61 -12.38 13.56
C SER A 48 1.12 -13.74 14.03
N THR A 49 1.91 -13.75 15.10
CA THR A 49 2.42 -14.97 15.74
C THR A 49 1.47 -15.57 16.78
N LYS A 50 0.29 -14.98 16.99
CA LYS A 50 -0.69 -15.46 17.99
C LYS A 50 -1.63 -16.53 17.41
N PRO A 51 -1.89 -17.64 18.15
CA PRO A 51 -2.64 -18.80 17.65
C PRO A 51 -4.12 -18.53 17.33
N ASN A 52 -4.68 -17.37 17.71
CA ASN A 52 -6.05 -16.96 17.37
C ASN A 52 -6.11 -15.75 16.40
N GLN A 53 -4.98 -15.30 15.85
CA GLN A 53 -4.90 -14.10 15.02
C GLN A 53 -4.12 -14.30 13.71
N GLU A 54 -4.01 -15.53 13.24
CA GLU A 54 -3.38 -15.91 11.97
C GLU A 54 -3.94 -15.18 10.73
N HIS A 55 -5.22 -14.80 10.77
CA HIS A 55 -5.88 -14.01 9.71
C HIS A 55 -5.56 -12.51 9.78
N LEU A 56 -4.80 -12.07 10.78
CA LEU A 56 -4.41 -10.68 10.99
C LEU A 56 -2.92 -10.49 10.74
N LEU A 57 -2.58 -9.30 10.28
CA LEU A 57 -1.21 -8.81 10.16
C LEU A 57 -0.89 -7.93 11.35
N PHE A 58 0.35 -7.99 11.84
CA PHE A 58 0.86 -7.13 12.89
C PHE A 58 1.79 -6.06 12.30
N CYS A 59 1.48 -4.79 12.59
CA CYS A 59 2.32 -3.66 12.20
C CYS A 59 3.27 -3.29 13.34
N LYS A 60 4.57 -3.49 13.10
CA LYS A 60 5.67 -3.16 14.03
C LYS A 60 5.74 -1.67 14.35
N LEU A 61 5.38 -0.79 13.41
CA LEU A 61 5.47 0.66 13.59
C LEU A 61 4.39 1.24 14.50
N THR A 62 3.21 0.64 14.51
CA THR A 62 2.05 1.17 15.26
C THR A 62 1.60 0.24 16.38
N CYS A 63 2.24 -0.91 16.53
CA CYS A 63 1.92 -1.99 17.46
C CYS A 63 0.44 -2.40 17.41
N ARG A 64 -0.11 -2.58 16.20
CA ARG A 64 -1.52 -2.98 16.00
C ARG A 64 -1.66 -4.18 15.07
N HIS A 65 -2.75 -4.90 15.30
CA HIS A 65 -3.25 -5.89 14.35
C HIS A 65 -4.14 -5.21 13.30
N ILE A 66 -3.99 -5.65 12.06
CA ILE A 66 -4.68 -5.17 10.87
C ILE A 66 -5.25 -6.39 10.17
N ASN A 67 -6.38 -6.22 9.49
CA ASN A 67 -6.93 -7.29 8.68
C ASN A 67 -5.98 -7.65 7.52
N ASN A 68 -5.79 -8.93 7.24
CA ASN A 68 -5.00 -9.43 6.11
C ASN A 68 -5.77 -9.31 4.77
N THR A 69 -6.34 -8.13 4.51
CA THR A 69 -7.03 -7.80 3.27
C THR A 69 -6.32 -6.62 2.61
N VAL A 70 -6.31 -6.58 1.27
CA VAL A 70 -5.64 -5.52 0.51
C VAL A 70 -6.17 -4.13 0.90
N ASP A 71 -7.48 -3.98 1.06
CA ASP A 71 -8.10 -2.74 1.51
C ASP A 71 -7.70 -2.37 2.95
N GLY A 72 -7.71 -3.33 3.88
CA GLY A 72 -7.32 -3.11 5.27
C GLY A 72 -5.87 -2.65 5.40
N ILE A 73 -4.97 -3.24 4.62
CA ILE A 73 -3.55 -2.86 4.55
C ILE A 73 -3.41 -1.47 3.95
N GLN A 74 -4.07 -1.19 2.82
CA GLN A 74 -4.01 0.12 2.17
C GLN A 74 -4.55 1.23 3.06
N ASN A 75 -5.71 1.03 3.71
CA ASN A 75 -6.30 1.99 4.63
C ASN A 75 -5.43 2.21 5.86
N HIS A 76 -4.76 1.17 6.37
CA HIS A 76 -3.80 1.32 7.44
C HIS A 76 -2.60 2.19 7.03
N ILE A 77 -2.00 1.91 5.88
CA ILE A 77 -0.82 2.63 5.36
C ILE A 77 -1.14 4.09 5.03
N LYS A 78 -2.32 4.34 4.42
CA LYS A 78 -2.83 5.69 4.15
C LYS A 78 -3.28 6.41 5.42
N GLY A 79 -3.42 5.70 6.53
CA GLY A 79 -3.87 6.24 7.81
C GLY A 79 -2.86 7.20 8.43
N LYS A 80 -3.36 8.32 8.99
CA LYS A 80 -2.54 9.36 9.66
C LYS A 80 -1.62 8.80 10.74
N LYS A 81 -2.05 7.76 11.47
CA LYS A 81 -1.23 7.15 12.54
C LYS A 81 -0.01 6.44 11.96
N PHE A 82 -0.20 5.64 10.91
CA PHE A 82 0.91 4.93 10.27
C PHE A 82 1.91 5.91 9.66
N GLN A 83 1.44 6.92 8.92
CA GLN A 83 2.30 7.94 8.33
C GLN A 83 3.13 8.69 9.38
N ARG A 84 2.56 9.01 10.54
CA ARG A 84 3.29 9.63 11.66
C ARG A 84 4.36 8.72 12.23
N ALA A 85 4.04 7.45 12.46
CA ALA A 85 4.99 6.46 12.95
C ALA A 85 6.11 6.20 11.93
N PHE A 86 5.76 6.09 10.65
CA PHE A 86 6.71 5.92 9.56
C PHE A 86 7.68 7.10 9.46
N ARG A 87 7.18 8.35 9.53
CA ARG A 87 8.03 9.54 9.54
C ARG A 87 9.03 9.54 10.70
N ARG A 88 8.56 9.22 11.92
CA ARG A 88 9.46 9.09 13.08
C ARG A 88 10.48 7.97 12.91
N TRP A 89 10.07 6.84 12.36
CA TRP A 89 10.97 5.72 12.06
C TRP A 89 12.05 6.13 11.05
N THR A 90 11.68 6.83 9.97
CA THR A 90 12.63 7.35 8.99
C THR A 90 13.63 8.33 9.63
N GLU A 91 13.15 9.22 10.50
CA GLU A 91 14.01 10.16 11.22
C GLU A 91 14.94 9.44 12.20
N CYS A 92 14.44 8.45 12.95
CA CYS A 92 15.27 7.58 13.80
C CYS A 92 16.33 6.83 13.00
N GLN A 93 15.97 6.29 11.84
CA GLN A 93 16.89 5.55 10.99
C GLN A 93 17.97 6.46 10.39
N ALA A 94 17.62 7.69 10.00
CA ALA A 94 18.58 8.70 9.56
C ALA A 94 19.56 9.12 10.68
N ASN A 95 19.09 9.16 11.92
CA ASN A 95 19.91 9.47 13.10
C ASN A 95 20.64 8.23 13.68
N GLY A 96 20.46 7.03 13.08
CA GLY A 96 21.07 5.79 13.58
C GLY A 96 20.52 5.30 14.93
N VAL A 97 19.37 5.82 15.38
CA VAL A 97 18.77 5.47 16.67
C VAL A 97 17.65 4.45 16.49
N LYS A 98 17.50 3.54 17.47
CA LYS A 98 16.48 2.49 17.43
C LYS A 98 15.09 3.12 17.63
N PHE A 99 14.21 2.95 16.65
CA PHE A 99 12.82 3.40 16.75
C PHE A 99 12.04 2.57 17.78
N ILE A 100 11.42 3.25 18.75
CA ILE A 100 10.55 2.64 19.76
C ILE A 100 9.12 3.16 19.51
N PRO A 101 8.18 2.29 19.09
CA PRO A 101 6.79 2.66 18.74
C PRO A 101 5.90 3.02 19.94
#